data_AF-A0A8X8LC43-F1
#
_entry.id   AF-A0A8X8LC43-F1
#
_cell.length_a   1.000
_cell.length_b   1.000
_cell.length_c   1.000
_cell.angle_alpha   90.00
_cell.angle_beta   90.00
_cell.angle_gamma   90.00
#
_symmetry.space_group_name_H-M   'P 1'
#
loop_
_entity.id
_entity.type
_entity.pdbx_description
1 polymer ?
#
loop_
_entity_poly.entity_id
_entity_poly.type
_entity_poly.pdbx_seq_one_letter_code
_entity_poly.pdbx_strand_id
1 'polypeptide(L)'
;MQKNIIQVKNLHKKYGDFEAVKGISFDVKEGEIFGLLGPNGAGKSTTLEIIETLREKTSGEVWVDGLNLDTSPNEIKKLIGVQLQTSGYYPGLKLVELIRLFAGLYNEVIDPYTLLDTVNLRDKAGAKFKELSGGQKQRFSIATTLINKPRIIFLDEPTTGLDPQARRNLWDLISNIRKQGTTVIITTHYMDEAEVLCDRVAIIDSGKIIAMNTPDKLIDELVATGFERPKEVKKANLEDVFIHLTGHVLREQ
;
A
#
# COMPACT_ATOMS: atom_id res chain seq x y z
N MET A 1 16.74 -12.22 17.04
CA MET A 1 15.49 -12.39 16.27
C MET A 1 14.94 -11.00 15.95
N GLN A 2 14.46 -10.78 14.73
CA GLN A 2 13.82 -9.51 14.36
C GLN A 2 12.50 -9.38 15.13
N LYS A 3 12.22 -8.20 15.69
CA LYS A 3 11.03 -7.94 16.52
C LYS A 3 9.79 -7.86 15.61
N ASN A 4 8.69 -8.50 16.02
CA ASN A 4 7.38 -8.29 15.38
C ASN A 4 6.76 -7.00 15.93
N ILE A 5 6.51 -6.04 15.04
CA ILE A 5 5.91 -4.76 15.39
C ILE A 5 4.38 -4.76 15.21
N ILE A 6 3.84 -5.64 14.37
CA ILE A 6 2.40 -5.93 14.33
C ILE A 6 2.19 -7.43 14.46
N GLN A 7 1.19 -7.82 15.24
CA GLN A 7 0.75 -9.20 15.36
C GLN A 7 -0.77 -9.24 15.25
N VAL A 8 -1.27 -10.02 14.30
CA VAL A 8 -2.70 -10.25 14.07
C VAL A 8 -2.97 -11.74 14.24
N LYS A 9 -3.92 -12.09 15.10
CA LYS A 9 -4.31 -13.48 15.35
C LYS A 9 -5.80 -13.67 15.19
N ASN A 10 -6.18 -14.61 14.31
CA ASN A 10 -7.55 -15.02 14.02
C ASN A 10 -8.50 -13.84 13.91
N LEU A 11 -8.13 -12.82 13.13
CA LEU A 11 -8.92 -11.61 12.98
C LEU A 11 -10.16 -11.89 12.13
N HIS A 12 -11.33 -11.54 12.66
CA HIS A 12 -12.60 -11.62 11.95
C HIS A 12 -13.28 -10.25 11.87
N LYS A 13 -13.96 -10.00 10.75
CA LYS A 13 -14.88 -8.87 10.59
C LYS A 13 -16.12 -9.28 9.81
N LYS A 14 -17.29 -9.15 10.44
CA LYS A 14 -18.61 -9.40 9.88
C LYS A 14 -19.44 -8.11 9.79
N TYR A 15 -20.25 -8.02 8.73
CA TYR A 15 -21.26 -7.00 8.48
C TYR A 15 -22.58 -7.72 8.18
N GLY A 16 -23.43 -7.88 9.20
CA GLY A 16 -24.58 -8.79 9.09
C GLY A 16 -24.11 -10.19 8.70
N ASP A 17 -24.62 -10.70 7.59
CA ASP A 17 -24.29 -12.03 7.07
C ASP A 17 -22.98 -12.07 6.25
N PHE A 18 -22.44 -10.91 5.86
CA PHE A 18 -21.23 -10.83 5.05
C PHE A 18 -19.97 -10.79 5.93
N GLU A 19 -19.08 -11.77 5.75
CA GLU A 19 -17.78 -11.82 6.44
C GLU A 19 -16.67 -11.29 5.55
N ALA A 20 -16.24 -10.04 5.82
CA ALA A 20 -15.21 -9.35 5.06
C ALA A 20 -13.79 -9.85 5.38
N VAL A 21 -13.55 -10.27 6.62
CA VAL A 21 -12.27 -10.85 7.07
C VAL A 21 -12.59 -12.14 7.84
N LYS A 22 -11.99 -13.25 7.41
CA LYS A 22 -12.37 -14.63 7.78
C LYS A 22 -11.25 -15.36 8.53
N GLY A 23 -10.82 -14.82 9.68
CA GLY A 23 -9.86 -15.48 10.57
C GLY A 23 -8.41 -15.38 10.09
N ILE A 24 -7.99 -14.21 9.62
CA ILE A 24 -6.62 -14.03 9.15
C ILE A 24 -5.63 -13.90 10.30
N SER A 25 -4.42 -14.44 10.13
CA SER A 25 -3.33 -14.32 11.09
C SER A 25 -2.03 -14.02 10.36
N PHE A 26 -1.29 -13.02 10.83
CA PHE A 26 0.01 -12.65 10.28
C PHE A 26 0.80 -11.79 11.27
N ASP A 27 2.09 -11.64 10.99
CA ASP A 27 3.01 -10.75 11.68
C ASP A 27 3.70 -9.81 10.69
N VAL A 28 4.00 -8.60 11.17
CA VAL A 28 4.85 -7.65 10.47
C VAL A 28 6.10 -7.41 11.31
N LYS A 29 7.27 -7.51 10.69
CA LYS A 29 8.55 -7.27 11.32
C LYS A 29 8.89 -5.77 11.33
N GLU A 30 9.58 -5.34 12.37
CA GLU A 30 10.07 -3.97 12.45
C GLU A 30 11.03 -3.65 11.29
N GLY A 31 10.76 -2.54 10.61
CA GLY A 31 11.55 -2.00 9.51
C GLY A 31 11.31 -2.68 8.16
N GLU A 32 10.28 -3.52 8.02
CA GLU A 32 9.92 -4.13 6.73
C GLU A 32 8.81 -3.34 6.01
N ILE A 33 8.73 -3.49 4.69
CA ILE A 33 7.56 -3.16 3.88
C ILE A 33 6.71 -4.42 3.74
N PHE A 34 5.51 -4.41 4.33
CA PHE A 34 4.59 -5.53 4.29
C PHE A 34 3.37 -5.21 3.41
N GLY A 35 3.18 -6.01 2.37
CA GLY A 35 2.09 -5.85 1.41
C GLY A 35 0.89 -6.73 1.71
N LEU A 36 -0.30 -6.15 1.82
CA LEU A 36 -1.57 -6.86 1.68
C LEU A 36 -1.94 -6.80 0.18
N LEU A 37 -1.74 -7.91 -0.52
CA LEU A 37 -1.92 -8.01 -1.97
C LEU A 37 -3.21 -8.77 -2.30
N GLY A 38 -4.05 -8.24 -3.17
CA GLY A 38 -5.26 -8.95 -3.61
C GLY A 38 -6.24 -8.07 -4.38
N PRO A 39 -7.31 -8.63 -4.95
CA PRO A 39 -8.30 -7.87 -5.70
C PRO A 39 -9.12 -6.92 -4.79
N ASN A 40 -9.91 -6.05 -5.41
CA ASN A 40 -10.86 -5.21 -4.69
C ASN A 40 -11.91 -6.07 -3.99
N GLY A 41 -12.28 -5.70 -2.76
CA GLY A 41 -13.21 -6.48 -1.94
C GLY A 41 -12.60 -7.72 -1.26
N ALA A 42 -11.29 -7.98 -1.41
CA ALA A 42 -10.65 -9.13 -0.75
C ALA A 42 -10.55 -9.01 0.79
N GLY A 43 -10.82 -7.83 1.36
CA GLY A 43 -10.72 -7.56 2.80
C GLY A 43 -9.46 -6.79 3.24
N LYS A 44 -8.66 -6.30 2.30
CA LYS A 44 -7.40 -5.55 2.53
C LYS A 44 -7.62 -4.28 3.37
N SER A 45 -8.39 -3.32 2.84
CA SER A 45 -8.66 -2.05 3.53
C SER A 45 -9.43 -2.25 4.83
N THR A 46 -10.35 -3.23 4.90
CA THR A 46 -11.01 -3.58 6.17
C THR A 46 -10.02 -4.08 7.22
N THR A 47 -9.03 -4.88 6.83
CA THR A 47 -7.95 -5.34 7.73
C THR A 47 -7.09 -4.17 8.18
N LEU A 48 -6.70 -3.31 7.23
CA LEU A 48 -5.88 -2.12 7.47
C LEU A 48 -6.57 -1.17 8.48
N GLU A 49 -7.81 -0.77 8.19
CA GLU A 49 -8.60 0.14 9.03
C GLU A 49 -8.84 -0.41 10.45
N ILE A 50 -8.89 -1.74 10.62
CA ILE A 50 -8.95 -2.34 11.94
C ILE A 50 -7.66 -2.06 12.70
N ILE A 51 -6.51 -2.37 12.11
CA ILE A 51 -5.19 -2.18 12.74
C ILE A 51 -4.93 -0.69 13.02
N GLU A 52 -5.41 0.19 12.14
CA GLU A 52 -5.38 1.65 12.29
C GLU A 52 -6.30 2.19 13.38
N THR A 53 -7.10 1.35 14.04
CA THR A 53 -8.12 1.71 15.04
C THR A 53 -9.28 2.56 14.50
N LEU A 54 -9.46 2.59 13.17
CA LEU A 54 -10.56 3.27 12.48
C LEU A 54 -11.81 2.39 12.38
N ARG A 55 -11.65 1.08 12.58
CA ARG A 55 -12.74 0.11 12.48
C ARG A 55 -12.66 -0.93 13.59
N GLU A 56 -13.79 -1.23 14.20
CA GLU A 56 -13.87 -2.31 15.20
C GLU A 56 -13.81 -3.69 14.53
N LYS A 57 -13.03 -4.61 15.09
CA LYS A 57 -13.07 -6.03 14.73
C LYS A 57 -14.30 -6.74 15.30
N THR A 58 -14.69 -7.86 14.71
CA THR A 58 -15.72 -8.74 15.29
C THR A 58 -15.12 -9.66 16.35
N SER A 59 -13.95 -10.24 16.06
CA SER A 59 -13.19 -11.08 17.01
C SER A 59 -11.73 -11.19 16.54
N GLY A 60 -10.91 -11.89 17.33
CA GLY A 60 -9.47 -12.00 17.13
C GLY A 60 -8.70 -10.98 17.98
N GLU A 61 -7.38 -11.01 17.85
CA GLU A 61 -6.46 -10.22 18.66
C GLU A 61 -5.48 -9.47 17.76
N VAL A 62 -5.22 -8.20 18.08
CA VAL A 62 -4.30 -7.34 17.34
C VAL A 62 -3.39 -6.63 18.34
N TRP A 63 -2.09 -6.72 18.10
CA TRP A 63 -1.08 -5.96 18.82
C TRP A 63 -0.28 -5.10 17.85
N VAL A 64 -0.04 -3.86 18.25
CA VAL A 64 0.77 -2.88 17.52
C VAL A 64 1.83 -2.36 18.47
N ASP A 65 3.09 -2.63 18.16
CA ASP A 65 4.27 -2.31 18.96
C ASP A 65 4.16 -2.77 20.43
N GLY A 66 3.59 -3.97 20.63
CA GLY A 66 3.35 -4.56 21.95
C GLY A 66 2.10 -4.04 22.67
N LEU A 67 1.43 -3.02 22.14
CA LEU A 67 0.16 -2.51 22.66
C LEU A 67 -1.00 -3.34 22.12
N ASN A 68 -1.92 -3.77 22.99
CA ASN A 68 -3.14 -4.44 22.57
C ASN A 68 -4.16 -3.40 22.05
N LEU A 69 -4.73 -3.68 20.88
CA LEU A 69 -5.66 -2.80 20.19
C LEU A 69 -6.92 -2.46 21.00
N ASP A 70 -7.46 -3.42 21.74
CA ASP A 70 -8.70 -3.27 22.51
C ASP A 70 -8.48 -2.43 23.78
N THR A 71 -7.28 -2.48 24.38
CA THR A 71 -6.98 -1.81 25.64
C THR A 71 -6.25 -0.48 25.48
N SER A 72 -5.54 -0.29 24.37
CA SER A 72 -4.62 0.85 24.19
C SER A 72 -4.73 1.54 22.82
N PRO A 73 -5.93 1.74 22.24
CA PRO A 73 -6.07 2.29 20.89
C PRO A 73 -5.52 3.72 20.76
N ASN A 74 -5.64 4.56 21.80
CA ASN A 74 -5.14 5.93 21.76
C ASN A 74 -3.61 6.02 21.78
N GLU A 75 -2.94 5.08 22.45
CA GLU A 75 -1.48 5.03 22.43
C GLU A 75 -0.99 4.50 21.07
N ILE A 76 -1.71 3.55 20.47
CA ILE A 76 -1.44 3.08 19.10
C ILE A 76 -1.53 4.23 18.10
N LYS A 77 -2.59 5.06 18.17
CA LYS A 77 -2.76 6.24 17.29
C LYS A 77 -1.59 7.22 17.32
N LYS A 78 -0.84 7.31 18.42
CA LYS A 78 0.35 8.17 18.51
C LYS A 78 1.56 7.58 17.77
N LEU A 79 1.62 6.25 17.65
CA LEU A 79 2.74 5.53 17.05
C LEU A 79 2.60 5.30 15.54
N ILE A 80 1.38 5.48 15.01
CA ILE A 80 1.07 5.17 13.61
C ILE A 80 0.80 6.44 12.80
N GLY A 81 1.17 6.42 11.52
CA GLY A 81 0.81 7.43 10.53
C GLY A 81 -0.13 6.82 9.50
N VAL A 82 -1.31 7.40 9.31
CA VAL A 82 -2.33 6.86 8.39
C VAL A 82 -2.51 7.78 7.20
N GLN A 83 -2.44 7.23 5.99
CA GLN A 83 -2.66 7.99 4.76
C GLN A 83 -4.12 8.46 4.67
N LEU A 84 -4.33 9.77 4.66
CA LEU A 84 -5.67 10.31 4.44
C LEU A 84 -6.03 10.26 2.95
N GLN A 85 -7.27 9.86 2.67
CA GLN A 85 -7.86 10.03 1.35
C GLN A 85 -7.94 11.52 0.98
N THR A 86 -8.04 11.82 -0.33
CA THR A 86 -8.13 13.20 -0.83
C THR A 86 -9.26 14.03 -0.22
N SER A 87 -10.33 13.39 0.23
CA SER A 87 -11.46 14.02 0.96
C SER A 87 -11.08 14.55 2.34
N GLY A 88 -9.97 14.09 2.92
CA GLY A 88 -9.50 14.51 4.24
C GLY A 88 -8.80 15.88 4.26
N TYR A 89 -8.58 16.53 3.11
CA TYR A 89 -7.86 17.79 3.02
C TYR A 89 -8.78 18.96 2.70
N TYR A 90 -8.57 20.09 3.39
CA TYR A 90 -9.23 21.36 3.04
C TYR A 90 -8.65 21.92 1.74
N PRO A 91 -9.42 21.95 0.63
CA PRO A 91 -8.90 22.24 -0.71
C PRO A 91 -8.36 23.67 -0.85
N GLY A 92 -8.82 24.60 -0.02
CA GLY A 92 -8.44 26.01 -0.05
C GLY A 92 -7.20 26.38 0.74
N LEU A 93 -6.70 25.49 1.61
CA LEU A 93 -5.53 25.73 2.44
C LEU A 93 -4.24 25.41 1.69
N LYS A 94 -3.18 26.16 2.01
CA LYS A 94 -1.82 25.90 1.53
C LYS A 94 -1.25 24.64 2.17
N LEU A 95 -0.28 24.01 1.51
CA LEU A 95 0.36 22.81 2.06
C LEU A 95 0.99 23.06 3.43
N VAL A 96 1.66 24.19 3.62
CA VAL A 96 2.24 24.57 4.93
C VAL A 96 1.19 24.80 6.01
N GLU A 97 0.00 25.27 5.64
CA GLU A 97 -1.12 25.48 6.57
C GLU A 97 -1.73 24.14 6.98
N LEU A 98 -1.90 23.22 6.02
CA LEU A 98 -2.36 21.86 6.29
C LEU A 98 -1.39 21.08 7.18
N ILE A 99 -0.09 21.16 6.92
CA ILE A 99 0.91 20.50 7.78
C ILE A 99 0.85 21.05 9.21
N ARG A 100 0.79 22.38 9.38
CA ARG A 100 0.66 22.99 10.71
C ARG A 100 -0.63 22.60 11.42
N LEU A 101 -1.74 22.52 10.68
CA LEU A 101 -3.03 22.09 11.21
C LEU A 101 -2.92 20.66 11.76
N PHE A 102 -2.44 19.71 10.97
CA PHE A 102 -2.31 18.32 11.39
C PHE A 102 -1.26 18.15 12.50
N ALA A 103 -0.13 18.85 12.44
CA ALA A 103 0.87 18.85 13.50
C ALA A 103 0.29 19.32 14.84
N GLY A 104 -0.57 20.34 14.80
CA GLY A 104 -1.32 20.81 15.96
C GLY A 104 -2.24 19.74 16.57
N LEU A 105 -2.87 18.89 15.75
CA LEU A 105 -3.69 17.77 16.25
C LEU A 105 -2.88 16.71 16.98
N TYR A 106 -1.62 16.51 16.57
CA TYR A 106 -0.68 15.59 17.23
C TYR A 106 0.13 16.25 18.36
N ASN A 107 -0.07 17.55 18.63
CA ASN A 107 0.79 18.36 19.51
C ASN A 107 2.28 18.29 19.12
N GLU A 108 2.57 18.16 17.84
CA GLU A 108 3.94 18.14 17.30
C GLU A 108 4.34 19.51 16.75
N VAL A 109 5.62 19.84 16.90
CA VAL A 109 6.23 21.01 16.26
C VAL A 109 7.11 20.50 15.13
N ILE A 110 6.68 20.75 13.90
CA ILE A 110 7.38 20.34 12.69
C ILE A 110 7.63 21.55 11.78
N ASP A 111 8.78 21.59 11.13
CA ASP A 111 9.02 22.51 10.02
C ASP A 111 8.33 21.97 8.76
N PRO A 112 7.28 22.63 8.24
CA PRO A 112 6.57 22.15 7.05
C PRO A 112 7.47 22.04 5.82
N TYR A 113 8.51 22.87 5.71
CA TYR A 113 9.39 22.86 4.55
C TYR A 113 10.28 21.61 4.55
N THR A 114 10.86 21.27 5.70
CA THR A 114 11.61 20.01 5.88
C THR A 114 10.75 18.79 5.56
N LEU A 115 9.49 18.76 6.01
CA LEU A 115 8.59 17.65 5.68
C LEU A 115 8.29 17.60 4.17
N LEU A 116 8.02 18.73 3.53
CA LEU A 116 7.77 18.78 2.08
C LEU A 116 8.99 18.40 1.25
N ASP A 117 10.21 18.64 1.74
CA ASP A 117 11.44 18.17 1.08
C ASP A 117 11.49 16.65 1.00
N THR A 118 11.07 15.94 2.05
CA THR A 118 11.09 14.46 2.07
C THR A 118 10.26 13.85 0.93
N VAL A 119 9.24 14.57 0.44
CA VAL A 119 8.35 14.13 -0.63
C VAL A 119 8.50 14.95 -1.92
N ASN A 120 9.58 15.73 -2.04
CA ASN A 120 9.87 16.57 -3.20
C ASN A 120 8.70 17.50 -3.59
N LEU A 121 8.19 18.26 -2.61
CA LEU A 121 7.10 19.25 -2.75
C LEU A 121 7.44 20.62 -2.12
N ARG A 122 8.70 20.89 -1.79
CA ARG A 122 9.10 22.17 -1.17
C ARG A 122 8.72 23.37 -2.03
N ASP A 123 8.87 23.27 -3.36
CA ASP A 123 8.47 24.30 -4.32
C ASP A 123 6.96 24.57 -4.34
N LYS A 124 6.16 23.63 -3.82
CA LYS A 124 4.70 23.72 -3.69
C LYS A 124 4.22 24.10 -2.30
N ALA A 125 5.11 24.46 -1.38
CA ALA A 125 4.76 24.86 -0.02
C ALA A 125 3.63 25.92 0.05
N GLY A 126 3.66 26.91 -0.85
CA GLY A 126 2.66 27.98 -0.94
C GLY A 126 1.42 27.66 -1.76
N ALA A 127 1.38 26.51 -2.46
CA ALA A 127 0.25 26.11 -3.29
C ALA A 127 -0.89 25.57 -2.43
N LYS A 128 -2.13 25.76 -2.90
CA LYS A 128 -3.32 25.19 -2.27
C LYS A 128 -3.45 23.71 -2.63
N PHE A 129 -4.01 22.90 -1.75
CA PHE A 129 -4.17 21.46 -2.01
C PHE A 129 -4.93 21.16 -3.31
N LYS A 130 -5.95 21.96 -3.64
CA LYS A 130 -6.71 21.80 -4.90
C LYS A 130 -5.90 22.03 -6.18
N GLU A 131 -4.79 22.77 -6.09
CA GLU A 131 -3.92 23.13 -7.21
C GLU A 131 -2.90 22.02 -7.54
N LEU A 132 -2.78 21.02 -6.68
CA LEU A 132 -1.88 19.88 -6.89
C LEU A 132 -2.40 18.91 -7.96
N SER A 133 -1.47 18.37 -8.76
CA SER A 133 -1.75 17.21 -9.63
C SER A 133 -2.03 15.95 -8.81
N GLY A 134 -2.58 14.89 -9.43
CA GLY A 134 -2.85 13.63 -8.73
C GLY A 134 -1.62 13.04 -8.03
N GLY A 135 -0.49 12.97 -8.73
CA GLY A 135 0.77 12.49 -8.14
C GLY A 135 1.32 13.40 -7.02
N GLN A 136 1.12 14.71 -7.12
CA GLN A 136 1.49 15.64 -6.04
C GLN A 136 0.59 15.46 -4.82
N LYS A 137 -0.71 15.21 -5.00
CA LYS A 137 -1.64 14.91 -3.91
C LYS A 137 -1.25 13.62 -3.19
N GLN A 138 -0.82 12.58 -3.91
CA GLN A 138 -0.34 11.35 -3.26
C GLN A 138 0.99 11.51 -2.53
N ARG A 139 1.93 12.29 -3.07
CA ARG A 139 3.15 12.59 -2.31
C ARG A 139 2.86 13.42 -1.05
N PHE A 140 1.93 14.37 -1.14
CA PHE A 140 1.50 15.14 0.03
C PHE A 140 0.78 14.26 1.05
N SER A 141 -0.05 13.30 0.62
CA SER A 141 -0.74 12.40 1.54
C SER A 141 0.24 11.53 2.33
N ILE A 142 1.28 11.00 1.67
CA ILE A 142 2.38 10.31 2.34
C ILE A 142 3.12 11.25 3.31
N ALA A 143 3.40 12.50 2.94
CA ALA A 143 4.04 13.43 3.88
C ALA A 143 3.23 13.59 5.18
N THR A 144 1.90 13.65 5.09
CA THR A 144 1.09 13.82 6.30
C THR A 144 1.13 12.64 7.26
N THR A 145 1.46 11.43 6.78
CA THR A 145 1.63 10.26 7.66
C THR A 145 2.85 10.40 8.55
N LEU A 146 3.86 11.19 8.14
CA LEU A 146 5.13 11.34 8.85
C LEU A 146 5.10 12.42 9.95
N ILE A 147 3.99 13.17 10.08
CA ILE A 147 3.88 14.34 10.96
C ILE A 147 4.14 13.99 12.43
N ASN A 148 3.62 12.86 12.90
CA ASN A 148 3.78 12.40 14.28
C ASN A 148 5.03 11.54 14.51
N LYS A 149 5.99 11.55 13.56
CA LYS A 149 7.21 10.71 13.61
C LYS A 149 6.87 9.25 13.92
N PRO A 150 5.98 8.63 13.14
CA PRO A 150 5.42 7.34 13.46
C PRO A 150 6.48 6.23 13.36
N ARG A 151 6.28 5.16 14.11
CA ARG A 151 7.04 3.91 13.94
C ARG A 151 6.54 3.09 12.75
N ILE A 152 5.26 3.27 12.41
CA ILE A 152 4.56 2.51 11.40
C ILE A 152 3.73 3.45 10.55
N ILE A 153 3.81 3.34 9.23
CA ILE A 153 2.88 4.02 8.33
C ILE A 153 1.99 3.02 7.59
N PHE A 154 0.73 3.40 7.39
CA PHE A 154 -0.25 2.65 6.64
C PHE A 154 -0.63 3.42 5.37
N LEU A 155 -0.48 2.75 4.23
CA LEU A 155 -0.74 3.31 2.90
C LEU A 155 -1.80 2.45 2.19
N ASP A 156 -3.01 2.98 2.04
CA ASP A 156 -4.10 2.29 1.35
C ASP A 156 -4.07 2.65 -0.16
N GLU A 157 -3.69 1.68 -0.99
CA GLU A 157 -3.53 1.80 -2.44
C GLU A 157 -2.80 3.09 -2.91
N PRO A 158 -1.53 3.30 -2.47
CA PRO A 158 -0.85 4.57 -2.63
C PRO A 158 -0.64 5.00 -4.10
N THR A 159 -0.57 4.05 -5.03
CA THR A 159 -0.36 4.36 -6.45
C THR A 159 -1.60 4.37 -7.33
N THR A 160 -2.80 4.17 -6.78
CA THR A 160 -4.02 4.11 -7.58
C THR A 160 -4.24 5.41 -8.36
N GLY A 161 -4.50 5.28 -9.67
CA GLY A 161 -4.77 6.40 -10.57
C GLY A 161 -3.54 7.20 -11.01
N LEU A 162 -2.31 6.73 -10.72
CA LEU A 162 -1.07 7.38 -11.17
C LEU A 162 -0.54 6.78 -12.47
N ASP A 163 0.09 7.61 -13.30
CA ASP A 163 0.83 7.16 -14.46
C ASP A 163 2.10 6.35 -14.05
N PRO A 164 2.67 5.53 -14.95
CA PRO A 164 3.80 4.66 -14.61
C PRO A 164 5.02 5.38 -14.03
N GLN A 165 5.32 6.60 -14.47
CA GLN A 165 6.48 7.34 -13.95
C GLN A 165 6.19 7.86 -12.54
N ALA A 166 4.98 8.39 -12.30
CA ALA A 166 4.58 8.82 -10.98
C ALA A 166 4.53 7.67 -9.96
N ARG A 167 4.14 6.46 -10.38
CA ARG A 167 4.18 5.25 -9.52
C ARG A 167 5.61 4.95 -9.07
N ARG A 168 6.56 4.86 -10.00
CA ARG A 168 7.98 4.60 -9.69
C ARG A 168 8.56 5.64 -8.72
N ASN A 169 8.28 6.92 -8.96
CA ASN A 169 8.73 7.98 -8.06
C ASN A 169 8.15 7.83 -6.64
N LEU A 170 6.91 7.32 -6.52
CA LEU A 170 6.29 7.03 -5.22
C LEU A 170 6.91 5.80 -4.55
N TRP A 171 7.26 4.78 -5.33
CA TRP A 171 7.94 3.59 -4.83
C TRP A 171 9.31 3.93 -4.25
N ASP A 172 10.09 4.78 -4.92
CA ASP A 172 11.37 5.28 -4.41
C ASP A 172 11.20 6.03 -3.09
N LEU A 173 10.14 6.86 -2.98
CA LEU A 173 9.80 7.57 -1.75
C LEU A 173 9.49 6.60 -0.60
N ILE A 174 8.62 5.62 -0.83
CA ILE A 174 8.24 4.62 0.19
C ILE A 174 9.47 3.81 0.63
N SER A 175 10.31 3.41 -0.32
CA SER A 175 11.57 2.71 -0.05
C SER A 175 12.51 3.54 0.82
N ASN A 176 12.60 4.86 0.57
CA ASN A 176 13.42 5.77 1.37
C ASN A 176 12.88 5.96 2.79
N ILE A 177 11.56 6.04 2.96
CA ILE A 177 10.92 6.09 4.28
C ILE A 177 11.27 4.83 5.09
N ARG A 178 11.18 3.64 4.47
CA ARG A 178 11.58 2.40 5.15
C ARG A 178 13.07 2.36 5.49
N LYS A 179 13.95 2.86 4.62
CA LYS A 179 15.40 2.96 4.90
C LYS A 179 15.71 3.85 6.11
N GLN A 180 14.84 4.79 6.46
CA GLN A 180 14.95 5.62 7.66
C GLN A 180 14.51 4.89 8.95
N GLY A 181 14.04 3.64 8.85
CA GLY A 181 13.69 2.79 9.98
C GLY A 181 12.18 2.65 10.21
N THR A 182 11.35 3.34 9.43
CA THR A 182 9.88 3.25 9.54
C THR A 182 9.37 1.93 8.97
N THR A 183 8.47 1.27 9.67
CA THR A 183 7.75 0.09 9.13
C THR A 183 6.63 0.56 8.22
N VAL A 184 6.45 -0.06 7.06
CA VAL A 184 5.42 0.36 6.09
C VAL A 184 4.47 -0.80 5.83
N ILE A 185 3.16 -0.55 5.94
CA ILE A 185 2.13 -1.48 5.51
C ILE A 185 1.43 -0.86 4.32
N ILE A 186 1.39 -1.60 3.21
CA ILE A 186 0.72 -1.17 2.00
C ILE A 186 -0.42 -2.13 1.66
N THR A 187 -1.55 -1.61 1.20
CA THR A 187 -2.52 -2.41 0.45
C THR A 187 -2.32 -2.14 -1.03
N THR A 188 -2.41 -3.19 -1.84
CA THR A 188 -2.34 -3.02 -3.29
C THR A 188 -3.05 -4.13 -4.03
N HIS A 189 -3.50 -3.82 -5.23
CA HIS A 189 -3.95 -4.79 -6.23
C HIS A 189 -2.98 -4.85 -7.43
N TYR A 190 -1.86 -4.11 -7.37
CA TYR A 190 -0.82 -4.08 -8.39
C TYR A 190 0.30 -5.06 -8.02
N MET A 191 0.47 -6.12 -8.82
CA MET A 191 1.48 -7.15 -8.57
C MET A 191 2.90 -6.62 -8.74
N ASP A 192 3.12 -5.73 -9.71
CA ASP A 192 4.41 -5.07 -9.96
C ASP A 192 4.85 -4.20 -8.77
N GLU A 193 3.90 -3.50 -8.14
CA GLU A 193 4.17 -2.74 -6.92
C GLU A 193 4.59 -3.66 -5.76
N ALA A 194 3.84 -4.73 -5.54
CA ALA A 194 4.12 -5.66 -4.45
C ALA A 194 5.46 -6.37 -4.64
N GLU A 195 5.79 -6.74 -5.88
CA GLU A 195 7.06 -7.39 -6.24
C GLU A 195 8.27 -6.46 -6.03
N VAL A 196 8.14 -5.17 -6.40
CA VAL A 196 9.24 -4.21 -6.30
C VAL A 196 9.44 -3.65 -4.89
N LEU A 197 8.35 -3.41 -4.14
CA LEU A 197 8.41 -2.71 -2.85
C LEU A 197 8.48 -3.62 -1.64
N CYS A 198 7.74 -4.72 -1.64
CA CYS A 198 7.48 -5.44 -0.41
C CYS A 198 8.62 -6.39 -0.06
N ASP A 199 9.10 -6.30 1.18
CA ASP A 199 9.95 -7.33 1.77
C ASP A 199 9.15 -8.64 1.90
N ARG A 200 7.86 -8.55 2.28
CA ARG A 200 6.92 -9.67 2.39
C ARG A 200 5.54 -9.27 1.93
N VAL A 201 4.81 -10.22 1.36
CA VAL A 201 3.42 -10.04 0.95
C VAL A 201 2.54 -11.12 1.55
N ALA A 202 1.33 -10.74 1.98
CA ALA A 202 0.23 -11.65 2.23
C ALA A 202 -0.77 -11.52 1.08
N ILE A 203 -0.94 -12.60 0.32
CA ILE A 203 -1.96 -12.67 -0.74
C ILE A 203 -3.30 -12.94 -0.08
N ILE A 204 -4.23 -12.00 -0.21
CA ILE A 204 -5.57 -12.07 0.35
C ILE A 204 -6.57 -12.27 -0.77
N ASP A 205 -7.43 -13.28 -0.61
CA ASP A 205 -8.60 -13.47 -1.44
C ASP A 205 -9.82 -13.83 -0.59
N SER A 206 -10.97 -13.25 -0.94
CA SER A 206 -12.26 -13.56 -0.31
C SER A 206 -12.25 -13.53 1.23
N GLY A 207 -11.48 -12.62 1.83
CA GLY A 207 -11.34 -12.44 3.28
C GLY A 207 -10.33 -13.35 3.96
N LYS A 208 -9.53 -14.14 3.22
CA LYS A 208 -8.55 -15.09 3.75
C LYS A 208 -7.15 -14.82 3.21
N ILE A 209 -6.12 -15.11 4.01
CA ILE A 209 -4.74 -15.18 3.51
C ILE A 209 -4.55 -16.54 2.83
N ILE A 210 -4.19 -16.51 1.55
CA ILE A 210 -3.96 -17.70 0.71
C ILE A 210 -2.49 -18.13 0.78
N ALA A 211 -1.58 -17.16 0.74
CA ALA A 211 -0.15 -17.38 0.85
C ALA A 211 0.52 -16.16 1.49
N MET A 212 1.66 -16.37 2.14
CA MET A 212 2.45 -15.29 2.72
C MET A 212 3.94 -15.63 2.70
N ASN A 213 4.73 -14.87 1.94
CA ASN A 213 6.18 -15.01 1.89
C ASN A 213 6.81 -13.74 1.29
N THR A 214 8.12 -13.75 1.07
CA THR A 214 8.78 -12.78 0.16
C THR A 214 8.28 -12.99 -1.27
N PRO A 215 8.12 -11.95 -2.12
CA PRO A 215 7.71 -12.12 -3.52
C PRO A 215 8.51 -13.19 -4.28
N ASP A 216 9.85 -13.13 -4.21
CA ASP A 216 10.74 -14.09 -4.88
C ASP A 216 10.43 -15.54 -4.51
N LYS A 217 10.28 -15.84 -3.21
CA LYS A 217 9.93 -17.18 -2.75
C LYS A 217 8.57 -17.67 -3.25
N LEU A 218 7.56 -16.79 -3.34
CA LEU A 218 6.26 -17.19 -3.91
C LEU A 218 6.38 -17.54 -5.40
N ILE A 219 7.24 -16.83 -6.12
CA ILE A 219 7.55 -17.11 -7.53
C ILE A 219 8.31 -18.44 -7.64
N ASP A 220 9.33 -18.66 -6.82
CA ASP A 220 10.10 -19.90 -6.79
C ASP A 220 9.22 -21.11 -6.45
N GLU A 221 8.32 -20.97 -5.47
CA GLU A 221 7.33 -22.00 -5.11
C GLU A 221 6.41 -22.33 -6.29
N LEU A 222 5.98 -21.33 -7.06
CA LEU A 222 5.18 -21.55 -8.27
C LEU A 222 5.99 -22.28 -9.36
N VAL A 223 7.22 -21.84 -9.62
CA VAL A 223 8.11 -22.48 -10.62
C VAL A 223 8.40 -23.93 -10.24
N ALA A 224 8.58 -24.23 -8.96
CA ALA A 224 8.80 -25.58 -8.46
C ALA A 224 7.61 -26.53 -8.71
N THR A 225 6.39 -26.01 -8.95
CA THR A 225 5.23 -26.84 -9.36
C THR A 225 5.31 -27.32 -10.81
N GLY A 226 6.32 -26.88 -11.58
CA GLY A 226 6.42 -27.12 -13.03
C GLY A 226 5.63 -26.08 -13.84
N PHE A 227 5.28 -24.94 -13.25
CA PHE A 227 4.61 -23.87 -13.97
C PHE A 227 5.52 -23.28 -15.04
N GLU A 228 5.07 -23.33 -16.30
CA GLU A 228 5.70 -22.63 -17.40
C GLU A 228 4.81 -21.47 -17.85
N ARG A 229 5.39 -20.26 -17.92
CA ARG A 229 4.67 -19.09 -18.41
C ARG A 229 4.29 -19.32 -19.89
N PRO A 230 3.00 -19.25 -20.26
CA PRO A 230 2.58 -19.38 -21.65
C PRO A 230 3.29 -18.33 -22.51
N LYS A 231 4.01 -18.76 -23.55
CA LYS A 231 4.58 -17.84 -24.55
C LYS A 231 3.47 -17.48 -25.54
N GLU A 232 2.95 -16.25 -25.46
CA GLU A 232 2.15 -15.70 -26.56
C GLU A 232 3.08 -15.35 -27.73
N VAL A 233 3.32 -16.33 -28.59
CA VAL A 233 3.78 -16.07 -29.96
C VAL A 233 2.59 -15.43 -30.67
N LYS A 234 2.77 -14.24 -31.26
CA LYS A 234 1.72 -13.41 -31.88
C LYS A 234 0.60 -14.26 -32.52
N LYS A 235 -0.67 -13.88 -32.28
CA LYS A 235 -1.87 -14.53 -32.85
C LYS A 235 -1.91 -14.58 -34.39
N ALA A 236 -1.05 -13.79 -35.02
CA ALA A 236 -0.82 -13.77 -36.45
C ALA A 236 0.68 -13.72 -36.70
N ASN A 237 1.15 -14.49 -37.68
CA ASN A 237 2.50 -14.44 -38.21
C ASN A 237 2.52 -13.65 -39.54
N LEU A 238 3.67 -13.58 -40.21
CA LEU A 238 3.76 -12.85 -41.49
C LEU A 238 2.97 -13.54 -42.63
N GLU A 239 2.70 -14.82 -42.52
CA GLU A 239 1.88 -15.56 -43.47
C GLU A 239 0.40 -15.20 -43.32
N ASP A 240 -0.11 -15.06 -42.09
CA ASP A 240 -1.46 -14.54 -41.83
C ASP A 240 -1.63 -13.11 -42.39
N VAL A 241 -0.59 -12.28 -42.26
CA VAL A 241 -0.55 -10.93 -42.86
C VAL A 241 -0.57 -11.03 -44.39
N PHE A 242 0.23 -11.92 -44.97
CA PHE A 242 0.27 -12.13 -46.41
C PHE A 242 -1.09 -12.60 -46.96
N ILE A 243 -1.71 -13.59 -46.32
CA ILE A 243 -3.01 -14.12 -46.73
C ILE A 243 -4.09 -13.05 -46.61
N HIS A 244 -4.10 -12.28 -45.51
CA HIS A 244 -5.06 -11.19 -45.33
C HIS A 244 -4.91 -10.09 -46.40
N LEU A 245 -3.68 -9.72 -46.75
CA LEU A 245 -3.41 -8.65 -47.72
C LEU A 245 -3.56 -9.09 -49.18
N THR A 246 -3.32 -10.36 -49.49
CA THR A 246 -3.29 -10.85 -50.88
C THR A 246 -4.48 -11.72 -51.25
N GLY A 247 -5.21 -12.27 -50.27
CA GLY A 247 -6.30 -13.23 -50.50
C GLY A 247 -5.83 -14.61 -51.01
N HIS A 248 -4.52 -14.88 -51.02
CA HIS A 248 -3.93 -16.11 -51.53
C HIS A 248 -2.91 -16.69 -50.55
N VAL A 249 -2.84 -18.02 -50.47
CA VAL A 249 -1.82 -18.74 -49.68
C VAL A 249 -0.51 -18.77 -50.47
N LEU A 250 0.64 -18.63 -49.79
CA LEU A 250 1.96 -18.77 -50.41
C LEU A 250 2.06 -20.16 -51.05
N ARG A 251 2.32 -20.20 -52.36
CA ARG A 251 2.59 -21.48 -53.04
C ARG A 251 4.03 -21.90 -52.74
N GLU A 252 4.20 -23.01 -52.06
CA GLU A 252 5.49 -23.72 -52.03
C GLU A 252 5.78 -24.26 -53.44
N GLN A 253 6.98 -24.00 -53.94
CA GLN A 253 7.47 -24.57 -55.20
C GLN A 253 7.80 -26.05 -55.05
#